data_AF-A0A4R5K1E9-F1
#
_entry.id   AF-A0A4R5K1E9-F1
#
_cell.length_a   1.000
_cell.length_b   1.000
_cell.length_c   1.000
_cell.angle_alpha   90.00
_cell.angle_beta   90.00
_cell.angle_gamma   90.00
#
_symmetry.space_group_name_H-M   'P 1'
#
loop_
_entity.id
_entity.type
_entity.pdbx_description
1 polymer ?
#
loop_
_entity_poly.entity_id
_entity_poly.type
_entity_poly.pdbx_seq_one_letter_code
_entity_poly.pdbx_strand_id
1 'polypeptide(L)'
;MKRKQGLVVAALLLLAGQSALASAPEVKDARLVAHEQAVQAYAARTGKTVPAVQDYRYGTSLDVARLIEQTPMARGCEAAPMLMTYEDASGQLVTLRYQLEGQCPRFQATR
;
A
#
# COMPACT_ATOMS: atom_id res chain seq x y z
N MET A 1 57.73 -1.39 -42.05
CA MET A 1 57.70 0.06 -42.37
C MET A 1 56.40 0.65 -41.82
N LYS A 2 56.53 1.71 -41.00
CA LYS A 2 55.47 2.45 -40.29
C LYS A 2 54.65 3.31 -41.27
N ARG A 3 53.30 3.25 -41.23
CA ARG A 3 52.38 4.32 -41.68
C ARG A 3 51.11 4.26 -40.82
N LYS A 4 51.09 5.01 -39.72
CA LYS A 4 50.39 6.31 -39.52
C LYS A 4 48.88 6.13 -39.36
N GLN A 5 48.45 6.52 -38.16
CA GLN A 5 47.09 6.56 -37.64
C GLN A 5 46.19 7.40 -38.56
N GLY A 6 45.06 6.81 -38.96
CA GLY A 6 43.91 7.52 -39.52
C GLY A 6 42.89 7.72 -38.40
N LEU A 7 42.79 8.95 -37.94
CA LEU A 7 41.78 9.43 -37.01
C LEU A 7 40.44 9.46 -37.78
N VAL A 8 39.54 8.51 -37.54
CA VAL A 8 38.15 8.62 -37.99
C VAL A 8 37.29 8.97 -36.77
N VAL A 9 37.01 10.25 -36.67
CA VAL A 9 35.92 10.80 -35.87
C VAL A 9 34.62 10.30 -36.48
N ALA A 10 33.85 9.50 -35.75
CA ALA A 10 32.44 9.30 -36.07
C ALA A 10 31.66 8.85 -34.83
N ALA A 11 30.80 9.78 -34.38
CA ALA A 11 29.50 9.55 -33.75
C ALA A 11 29.44 8.80 -32.42
N LEU A 12 28.89 9.47 -31.40
CA LEU A 12 27.55 9.14 -30.88
C LEU A 12 27.11 10.18 -29.85
N LEU A 13 26.25 11.07 -30.35
CA LEU A 13 25.14 11.78 -29.70
C LEU A 13 25.15 11.88 -28.16
N LEU A 14 25.35 13.12 -27.71
CA LEU A 14 24.94 13.63 -26.41
C LEU A 14 23.40 13.65 -26.28
N LEU A 15 22.94 13.49 -25.03
CA LEU A 15 21.67 13.99 -24.45
C LEU A 15 20.36 13.25 -24.75
N ALA A 16 19.87 12.49 -23.75
CA ALA A 16 18.57 12.71 -23.09
C ALA A 16 18.21 11.55 -22.14
N GLY A 17 18.98 11.34 -21.08
CA GLY A 17 18.61 10.45 -19.98
C GLY A 17 17.98 11.21 -18.82
N GLN A 18 16.94 12.01 -19.07
CA GLN A 18 16.26 12.77 -18.01
C GLN A 18 14.75 12.66 -18.14
N SER A 19 14.18 11.62 -17.54
CA SER A 19 12.82 11.65 -17.01
C SER A 19 12.61 10.53 -16.00
N ALA A 20 13.36 10.56 -14.90
CA ALA A 20 12.77 10.11 -13.65
C ALA A 20 11.92 11.27 -13.15
N LEU A 21 10.62 11.26 -13.49
CA LEU A 21 9.64 12.01 -12.72
C LEU A 21 9.76 11.45 -11.29
N ALA A 22 10.46 12.17 -10.43
CA ALA A 22 10.34 11.99 -9.00
C ALA A 22 8.89 12.36 -8.68
N SER A 23 8.02 11.34 -8.67
CA SER A 23 6.72 11.44 -8.02
C SER A 23 6.97 12.05 -6.63
N ALA A 24 6.27 13.14 -6.32
CA ALA A 24 6.27 13.73 -4.98
C ALA A 24 6.16 12.59 -3.95
N PRO A 25 6.83 12.67 -2.78
CA PRO A 25 6.72 11.63 -1.78
C PRO A 25 5.24 11.43 -1.48
N GLU A 26 4.69 10.31 -1.91
CA GLU A 26 3.36 9.89 -1.52
C GLU A 26 3.44 9.82 0.01
N VAL A 27 2.76 10.73 0.70
CA VAL A 27 2.71 10.71 2.16
C VAL A 27 1.87 9.48 2.51
N LYS A 28 2.51 8.31 2.53
CA LYS A 28 1.86 7.05 2.90
C LYS A 28 1.39 7.21 4.33
N ASP A 29 0.08 7.09 4.52
CA ASP A 29 -0.54 7.14 5.84
C ASP A 29 0.14 6.09 6.75
N ALA A 30 0.78 6.56 7.83
CA ALA A 30 1.55 5.71 8.73
C ALA A 30 0.72 4.58 9.35
N ARG A 31 -0.60 4.77 9.49
CA ARG A 31 -1.51 3.73 10.00
C ARG A 31 -1.61 2.57 9.02
N LEU A 32 -1.68 2.86 7.72
CA LEU A 32 -1.75 1.84 6.68
C LEU A 32 -0.41 1.08 6.56
N VAL A 33 0.72 1.80 6.71
CA VAL A 33 2.05 1.16 6.74
C VAL A 33 2.18 0.23 7.94
N ALA A 34 1.76 0.66 9.12
CA ALA A 34 1.78 -0.17 10.33
C ALA A 34 0.89 -1.43 10.17
N HIS A 35 -0.29 -1.27 9.55
CA HIS A 35 -1.16 -2.40 9.20
C HIS A 35 -0.45 -3.41 8.29
N GLU A 36 0.16 -2.95 7.19
CA GLU A 36 0.90 -3.82 6.25
C GLU A 36 2.01 -4.60 6.98
N GLN A 37 2.77 -3.94 7.86
CA GLN A 37 3.84 -4.57 8.64
C GLN A 37 3.31 -5.62 9.62
N ALA A 38 2.22 -5.33 10.32
CA ALA A 38 1.60 -6.26 11.26
C ALA A 38 1.06 -7.51 10.54
N VAL A 39 0.45 -7.34 9.36
CA VAL A 39 -0.02 -8.45 8.53
C VAL A 39 1.14 -9.29 7.98
N GLN A 40 2.24 -8.67 7.58
CA GLN A 40 3.44 -9.38 7.15
C GLN A 40 4.02 -10.23 8.29
N ALA A 41 4.15 -9.65 9.50
CA ALA A 41 4.61 -10.39 10.67
C ALA A 41 3.66 -11.54 11.03
N TYR A 42 2.35 -11.31 10.92
CA TYR A 42 1.33 -12.32 11.11
C TYR A 42 1.45 -13.49 10.12
N ALA A 43 1.59 -13.18 8.83
CA ALA A 43 1.70 -14.17 7.78
C ALA A 43 2.98 -15.01 7.96
N ALA A 44 4.11 -14.36 8.26
CA ALA A 44 5.39 -15.02 8.52
C ALA A 44 5.32 -15.98 9.71
N ARG A 45 4.72 -15.57 10.84
CA ARG A 45 4.61 -16.43 12.04
C ARG A 45 3.65 -17.62 11.88
N THR A 46 2.72 -17.54 10.92
CA THR A 46 1.69 -18.58 10.69
C THR A 46 1.92 -19.38 9.42
N GLY A 47 2.99 -19.12 8.67
CA GLY A 47 3.27 -19.80 7.40
C GLY A 47 2.24 -19.48 6.30
N LYS A 48 1.53 -18.35 6.41
CA LYS A 48 0.52 -17.92 5.44
C LYS A 48 1.11 -16.95 4.41
N THR A 49 0.47 -16.84 3.26
CA THR A 49 0.83 -15.83 2.26
C THR A 49 0.25 -14.48 2.65
N VAL A 50 1.01 -13.40 2.42
CA VAL A 50 0.51 -12.03 2.59
C VAL A 50 -0.54 -11.77 1.50
N PRO A 51 -1.80 -11.46 1.86
CA PRO A 51 -2.85 -11.25 0.86
C PRO A 51 -2.68 -9.92 0.12
N ALA A 52 -3.11 -9.89 -1.15
CA ALA A 52 -3.29 -8.65 -1.87
C ALA A 52 -4.46 -7.84 -1.28
N VAL A 53 -4.35 -6.51 -1.35
CA VAL A 53 -5.40 -5.60 -0.91
C VAL A 53 -6.54 -5.58 -1.94
N GLN A 54 -7.77 -5.77 -1.47
CA GLN A 54 -8.98 -5.76 -2.30
C GLN A 54 -9.91 -4.64 -1.87
N ASP A 55 -10.51 -3.92 -2.82
CA ASP A 55 -11.49 -2.90 -2.50
C ASP A 55 -12.84 -3.53 -2.10
N TYR A 56 -13.29 -3.21 -0.90
CA TYR A 56 -14.55 -3.70 -0.38
C TYR A 56 -15.73 -2.95 -1.00
N ARG A 57 -16.71 -3.71 -1.47
CA ARG A 57 -18.01 -3.19 -1.88
C ARG A 57 -18.93 -3.15 -0.66
N TYR A 58 -19.37 -1.95 -0.26
CA TYR A 58 -20.30 -1.79 0.85
C TYR A 58 -21.58 -2.59 0.65
N GLY A 59 -22.05 -3.21 1.74
CA GLY A 59 -23.23 -4.08 1.75
C GLY A 59 -22.95 -5.53 1.39
N THR A 60 -21.73 -5.88 0.94
CA THR A 60 -21.35 -7.28 0.69
C THR A 60 -21.11 -8.02 1.99
N SER A 61 -21.79 -9.14 2.21
CA SER A 61 -21.51 -10.01 3.36
C SER A 61 -20.09 -10.57 3.30
N LEU A 62 -19.40 -10.55 4.44
CA LEU A 62 -18.03 -11.06 4.58
C LEU A 62 -18.04 -12.30 5.46
N ASP A 63 -17.31 -13.34 5.05
CA ASP A 63 -17.04 -14.51 5.89
C ASP A 63 -15.84 -14.24 6.80
N VAL A 64 -16.07 -13.57 7.93
CA VAL A 64 -15.01 -13.21 8.88
C VAL A 64 -15.00 -14.21 10.03
N ALA A 65 -14.08 -15.18 10.00
CA ALA A 65 -13.88 -16.11 11.10
C ALA A 65 -13.02 -15.51 12.22
N ARG A 66 -11.97 -14.74 11.87
CA ARG A 66 -11.12 -14.06 12.85
C ARG A 66 -10.49 -12.78 12.34
N LEU A 67 -10.68 -11.69 13.08
CA LEU A 67 -9.98 -10.43 12.82
C LEU A 67 -8.50 -10.54 13.21
N ILE A 68 -7.61 -10.15 12.30
CA ILE A 68 -6.16 -10.19 12.50
C ILE A 68 -5.61 -8.81 12.79
N GLU A 69 -5.93 -7.84 11.94
CA GLU A 69 -5.43 -6.47 12.04
C GLU A 69 -6.47 -5.53 11.44
N GLN A 70 -6.60 -4.35 12.04
CA GLN A 70 -7.43 -3.28 11.50
C GLN A 70 -6.73 -1.96 11.74
N THR A 71 -6.66 -1.14 10.70
CA THR A 71 -6.10 0.18 10.80
C THR A 71 -6.83 0.97 11.90
N PRO A 72 -6.14 1.67 12.82
CA PRO A 72 -6.81 2.55 13.77
C PRO A 72 -7.57 3.66 13.04
N MET A 73 -8.74 4.06 13.55
CA MET A 73 -9.54 5.10 12.91
C MET A 73 -8.75 6.40 12.74
N ALA A 74 -8.87 7.01 11.55
CA ALA A 74 -8.24 8.29 11.27
C ALA A 74 -8.74 9.38 12.24
N ARG A 75 -7.90 10.38 12.49
CA ARG A 75 -8.34 11.59 13.18
C ARG A 75 -8.96 12.56 12.17
N GLY A 76 -9.96 13.31 12.60
CA GLY A 76 -10.63 14.30 11.76
C GLY A 76 -11.96 13.79 11.24
N CYS A 77 -12.55 14.60 10.38
CA CYS A 77 -13.98 14.53 10.06
C CYS A 77 -14.26 14.09 8.63
N GLU A 78 -13.22 13.68 7.90
CA GLU A 78 -13.27 13.25 6.52
C GLU A 78 -13.20 11.72 6.44
N ALA A 79 -13.68 11.18 5.33
CA ALA A 79 -13.53 9.77 5.02
C ALA A 79 -12.06 9.47 4.69
N ALA A 80 -11.46 8.57 5.47
CA ALA A 80 -10.08 8.16 5.30
C ALA A 80 -9.99 6.68 4.90
N PRO A 81 -8.96 6.27 4.16
CA PRO A 81 -8.73 4.87 3.87
C PRO A 81 -8.44 4.08 5.16
N MET A 82 -8.96 2.86 5.17
CA MET A 82 -8.87 1.88 6.24
C MET A 82 -8.54 0.52 5.61
N LEU A 83 -7.68 -0.24 6.26
CA LEU A 83 -7.45 -1.65 5.94
C LEU A 83 -7.99 -2.52 7.07
N MET A 84 -8.52 -3.68 6.70
CA MET A 84 -8.89 -4.76 7.62
C MET A 84 -8.36 -6.06 7.04
N THR A 85 -7.62 -6.80 7.86
CA THR A 85 -7.16 -8.15 7.51
C THR A 85 -7.80 -9.14 8.45
N TYR A 86 -8.39 -10.19 7.88
CA TYR A 86 -9.04 -11.25 8.63
C TYR A 86 -8.73 -12.62 8.03
N GLU A 87 -8.98 -13.66 8.82
CA GLU A 87 -9.09 -15.03 8.34
C GLU A 87 -10.55 -15.36 8.06
N ASP A 88 -10.81 -15.93 6.89
CA ASP A 88 -12.11 -16.52 6.56
C ASP A 88 -12.29 -17.90 7.21
N ALA A 89 -13.46 -18.53 7.02
CA ALA A 89 -13.73 -19.84 7.60
C ALA A 89 -12.82 -20.97 7.08
N SER A 90 -12.18 -20.78 5.92
CA SER A 90 -11.17 -21.71 5.38
C SER A 90 -9.76 -21.47 5.95
N GLY A 91 -9.60 -20.39 6.72
CA GLY A 91 -8.33 -19.95 7.27
C GLY A 91 -7.46 -19.16 6.30
N GLN A 92 -7.99 -18.73 5.15
CA GLN A 92 -7.24 -17.86 4.23
C GLN A 92 -7.22 -16.42 4.75
N LEU A 93 -6.10 -15.73 4.57
CA LEU A 93 -6.01 -14.30 4.87
C LEU A 93 -6.63 -13.49 3.76
N VAL A 94 -7.47 -12.53 4.14
CA VAL A 94 -8.10 -11.56 3.24
C VAL A 94 -7.82 -10.16 3.76
N THR A 95 -7.31 -9.27 2.92
CA THR A 95 -7.16 -7.84 3.24
C THR A 95 -8.11 -7.01 2.40
N LEU A 96 -8.97 -6.26 3.08
CA LEU A 96 -9.92 -5.34 2.47
C LEU A 96 -9.51 -3.89 2.69
N ARG A 97 -9.70 -3.06 1.67
CA ARG A 97 -9.66 -1.61 1.73
C ARG A 97 -11.07 -1.05 1.65
N TYR A 98 -11.37 -0.14 2.56
CA TYR A 98 -12.60 0.64 2.58
C TYR A 98 -12.30 2.04 3.11
N GLN A 99 -13.32 2.89 3.16
CA GLN A 99 -13.24 4.23 3.70
C GLN A 99 -14.17 4.35 4.89
N LEU A 100 -13.73 5.05 5.91
CA LEU A 100 -14.56 5.36 7.06
C LEU A 100 -14.32 6.79 7.47
N GLU A 101 -15.38 7.48 7.89
CA GLU A 101 -15.23 8.78 8.53
C GLU A 101 -14.33 8.64 9.76
N GLY A 102 -13.38 9.57 9.90
CA GLY A 102 -12.51 9.61 11.05
C GLY A 102 -13.26 9.87 12.36
N GLN A 103 -12.51 9.73 13.46
CA GLN A 103 -12.94 10.15 14.78
C GLN A 103 -13.02 11.68 14.81
N CYS A 104 -14.23 12.18 14.58
CA CYS A 104 -14.55 13.60 14.65
C CYS A 104 -15.25 13.92 15.97
N PRO A 105 -14.82 14.96 16.71
CA PRO A 105 -15.49 15.37 17.95
C PRO A 105 -16.99 15.65 17.78
N ARG A 106 -17.39 16.19 16.61
CA ARG A 106 -18.80 16.48 16.31
C ARG A 106 -19.71 15.25 16.26
N PHE A 107 -19.15 14.08 15.96
CA PHE A 107 -19.86 12.80 15.92
C PHE A 107 -19.82 12.04 17.25
N GLN A 108 -18.95 12.46 18.18
CA GLN A 108 -18.78 11.82 19.48
C GLN A 108 -19.68 12.45 20.55
N ALA A 109 -20.09 13.72 20.37
CA ALA A 109 -21.00 14.41 21.30
C ALA A 109 -22.45 13.92 21.24
N THR A 110 -22.79 13.05 20.29
CA THR A 110 -24.16 12.54 20.05
C THR A 110 -24.35 11.07 20.44
N ARG A 111 -23.35 10.44 21.05
CA ARG A 111 -23.39 9.03 21.47
C ARG A 111 -23.34 8.86 22.98
#